data_AF-A0AAV4RWC4-F1
#
_entry.id   AF-A0AAV4RWC4-F1
#
_cell.length_a   1.000
_cell.length_b   1.000
_cell.length_c   1.000
_cell.angle_alpha   90.00
_cell.angle_beta   90.00
_cell.angle_gamma   90.00
#
_symmetry.space_group_name_H-M   'P 1'
#
loop_
_entity.id
_entity.type
_entity.pdbx_description
1 polymer ?
#
loop_
_entity_poly.entity_id
_entity_poly.type
_entity_poly.pdbx_seq_one_letter_code
_entity_poly.pdbx_strand_id
1 'polypeptide(L)'
;MILRLEVLQSPNAGAGVLSEIFSFYIPVGRGTAFDGEIDAICTALSQLQCHLEKFTRAVILCDSRAGLLAIVSNNNPKTQDILDCRYHLETWHHLKKL
;
A
#
# COMPACT_ATOMS: atom_id res chain seq x y z
N MET A 1 5.72 -8.07 -11.68
CA MET A 1 4.52 -8.33 -10.87
C MET A 1 3.63 -7.11 -10.83
N ILE A 2 2.32 -7.30 -10.98
CA ILE A 2 1.30 -6.25 -10.85
C ILE A 2 0.51 -6.51 -9.57
N LEU A 3 0.24 -5.45 -8.81
CA LEU A 3 -0.58 -5.47 -7.61
C LEU A 3 -1.79 -4.58 -7.84
N ARG A 4 -2.99 -5.09 -7.59
CA ARG A 4 -4.24 -4.34 -7.65
C ARG A 4 -4.71 -4.08 -6.22
N LEU A 5 -5.06 -2.84 -5.94
CA LEU A 5 -5.67 -2.45 -4.67
C LEU A 5 -7.18 -2.33 -4.86
N GLU A 6 -7.94 -2.82 -3.89
CA GLU A 6 -9.40 -2.74 -3.88
C GLU A 6 -9.86 -2.19 -2.54
N VAL A 7 -10.87 -1.33 -2.53
CA VAL A 7 -11.44 -0.77 -1.30
C VAL A 7 -12.96 -0.85 -1.37
N LEU A 8 -13.56 -1.38 -0.32
CA LEU A 8 -15.01 -1.52 -0.16
C LEU A 8 -15.50 -0.49 0.85
N GLN A 9 -16.36 0.42 0.41
CA GLN A 9 -17.11 1.32 1.28
C GLN A 9 -18.42 0.67 1.70
N SER A 10 -18.51 0.26 2.96
CA SER A 10 -19.73 -0.19 3.61
C SER A 10 -19.68 0.23 5.09
N PRO A 11 -20.72 0.06 5.92
CA PRO A 11 -20.66 0.41 7.35
C PRO A 11 -19.48 -0.25 8.10
N ASN A 12 -18.90 -1.31 7.54
CA ASN A 12 -17.54 -1.77 7.84
C ASN A 12 -16.70 -1.65 6.56
N ALA A 13 -15.75 -0.71 6.54
CA ALA A 13 -14.82 -0.55 5.44
C ALA A 13 -13.82 -1.72 5.40
N GLY A 14 -13.41 -2.08 4.19
CA GLY A 14 -12.41 -3.11 3.95
C GLY A 14 -11.51 -2.71 2.79
N ALA A 15 -10.30 -3.23 2.81
CA ALA A 15 -9.33 -3.01 1.75
C ALA A 15 -8.69 -4.34 1.32
N GLY A 16 -8.13 -4.36 0.13
CA GLY A 16 -7.62 -5.57 -0.49
C GLY A 16 -6.38 -5.30 -1.31
N VAL A 17 -5.51 -6.29 -1.36
CA VAL A 17 -4.33 -6.31 -2.23
C VAL A 17 -4.33 -7.64 -2.96
N LEU A 18 -4.28 -7.59 -4.29
CA LEU A 18 -4.23 -8.78 -5.13
C LEU A 18 -3.02 -8.73 -6.04
N SER A 19 -2.26 -9.82 -6.08
CA SER A 19 -1.16 -10.06 -7.01
C SER A 19 -1.07 -11.54 -7.37
N GLU A 20 -0.18 -11.88 -8.30
CA GLU A 20 0.12 -13.28 -8.64
C GLU A 20 0.78 -14.06 -7.49
N ILE A 21 1.39 -13.36 -6.53
CA ILE A 21 2.20 -13.97 -5.46
C ILE A 21 1.43 -14.05 -4.13
N PHE A 22 0.56 -13.08 -3.87
CA PHE A 22 -0.20 -12.98 -2.64
C PHE A 22 -1.52 -12.24 -2.85
N SER A 23 -2.48 -12.54 -1.97
CA SER A 23 -3.78 -11.88 -1.91
C SER A 23 -4.15 -11.66 -0.45
N PHE A 24 -4.45 -10.42 -0.07
CA PHE A 24 -4.82 -10.06 1.30
C PHE A 24 -6.12 -9.26 1.32
N TYR A 25 -6.91 -9.50 2.36
CA TYR A 25 -8.04 -8.67 2.76
C TYR A 25 -7.73 -8.06 4.12
N ILE A 26 -8.01 -6.76 4.25
CA ILE A 26 -7.65 -5.94 5.40
C ILE A 26 -8.96 -5.34 5.94
N PRO A 27 -9.39 -5.73 7.15
CA PRO A 27 -10.55 -5.12 7.78
C PRO A 27 -10.18 -3.73 8.31
N VAL A 28 -10.78 -2.68 7.75
CA VAL A 28 -10.54 -1.28 8.16
C VAL A 28 -11.54 -0.86 9.26
N GLY A 29 -12.70 -1.52 9.33
CA GLY A 29 -13.70 -1.27 10.37
C GLY A 29 -14.47 0.04 10.13
N ARG A 30 -14.57 0.93 11.14
CA ARG A 30 -15.28 2.22 11.02
C ARG A 30 -14.43 3.32 10.35
N GLY A 31 -13.47 2.93 9.52
CA GLY A 31 -12.63 3.85 8.75
C GLY A 31 -13.29 4.31 7.45
N THR A 32 -12.65 5.29 6.82
CA THR A 32 -13.03 5.81 5.50
C THR A 32 -12.42 4.97 4.37
N ALA A 33 -12.85 5.20 3.13
CA ALA A 33 -12.14 4.60 1.98
C ALA A 33 -10.66 4.99 1.97
N PHE A 34 -10.35 6.24 2.31
CA PHE A 34 -8.98 6.71 2.33
C PHE A 34 -8.12 5.91 3.30
N ASP A 35 -8.63 5.58 4.49
CA ASP A 35 -7.91 4.76 5.45
C ASP A 35 -7.63 3.36 4.87
N GLY A 36 -8.64 2.76 4.22
CA GLY A 36 -8.46 1.49 3.51
C GLY A 36 -7.47 1.54 2.36
N GLU A 37 -7.43 2.64 1.60
CA GLU A 37 -6.46 2.83 0.53
C GLU A 37 -5.03 2.87 1.09
N ILE A 38 -4.82 3.59 2.20
CA ILE A 38 -3.51 3.64 2.87
C ILE A 38 -3.12 2.25 3.39
N ASP A 39 -4.02 1.55 4.06
CA ASP A 39 -3.79 0.20 4.57
C ASP A 39 -3.43 -0.78 3.45
N ALA A 40 -4.13 -0.72 2.32
CA ALA A 40 -3.84 -1.53 1.15
C ALA A 40 -2.45 -1.23 0.57
N ILE A 41 -2.09 0.05 0.45
CA ILE A 41 -0.75 0.42 -0.05
C ILE A 41 0.34 -0.02 0.92
N CYS A 42 0.16 0.19 2.22
CA CYS A 42 1.16 -0.21 3.23
C CYS A 42 1.32 -1.73 3.25
N THR A 43 0.22 -2.48 3.26
CA THR A 43 0.25 -3.95 3.18
C THR A 43 0.94 -4.42 1.91
N ALA A 44 0.61 -3.83 0.76
CA ALA A 44 1.28 -4.15 -0.50
C ALA A 44 2.80 -3.95 -0.38
N LEU A 45 3.24 -2.79 0.13
CA LEU A 45 4.67 -2.47 0.28
C LEU A 45 5.40 -3.40 1.24
N SER A 46 4.79 -3.75 2.38
CA SER A 46 5.38 -4.68 3.34
C SER A 46 5.49 -6.09 2.74
N GLN A 47 4.45 -6.56 2.04
CA GLN A 47 4.46 -7.89 1.42
C GLN A 47 5.42 -7.99 0.24
N LEU A 48 5.62 -6.90 -0.51
CA LEU A 48 6.69 -6.83 -1.49
C LEU A 48 8.06 -7.08 -0.84
N GLN A 49 8.30 -6.59 0.39
CA GLN A 49 9.61 -6.70 1.04
C GLN A 49 9.86 -8.14 1.48
N CYS A 50 8.81 -8.85 1.88
CA CYS A 50 8.87 -10.27 2.23
C CYS A 50 9.07 -11.21 1.02
N HIS A 51 8.96 -10.70 -0.21
CA HIS A 51 8.99 -11.50 -1.44
C HIS A 51 9.93 -10.93 -2.51
N LEU A 52 10.96 -10.20 -2.09
CA LEU A 52 11.97 -9.55 -2.95
C LEU A 52 12.58 -10.51 -3.99
N GLU A 53 12.75 -11.77 -3.63
CA GLU A 53 13.33 -12.82 -4.46
C GLU A 53 12.39 -13.31 -5.58
N LYS A 54 11.10 -13.00 -5.50
CA LYS A 54 10.08 -13.54 -6.41
C LYS A 54 9.74 -12.61 -7.57
N PHE A 55 10.31 -11.40 -7.62
CA PHE A 55 10.08 -10.48 -8.72
C PHE A 55 11.26 -9.52 -8.92
N THR A 56 11.51 -9.10 -10.17
CA THR A 56 12.51 -8.06 -10.48
C THR A 56 11.92 -6.65 -10.40
N ARG A 57 10.63 -6.52 -10.72
CA ARG A 57 9.88 -5.25 -10.72
C ARG A 57 8.45 -5.48 -10.26
N ALA A 58 7.96 -4.55 -9.43
CA ALA A 58 6.58 -4.49 -8.98
C ALA A 58 5.93 -3.17 -9.41
N VAL A 59 4.66 -3.22 -9.78
CA VAL A 59 3.82 -2.05 -10.08
C VAL A 59 2.57 -2.15 -9.22
N ILE A 60 2.33 -1.13 -8.40
CA ILE A 60 1.10 -1.00 -7.60
C ILE A 60 0.10 -0.16 -8.40
N LEU A 61 -1.04 -0.75 -8.71
CA LEU A 61 -2.17 -0.08 -9.35
C LEU A 61 -3.14 0.36 -8.26
N CYS A 62 -3.19 1.68 -8.05
CA CYS A 62 -4.10 2.35 -7.14
C CYS A 62 -4.87 3.41 -7.93
N ASP A 63 -6.20 3.35 -7.88
CA ASP A 63 -7.10 4.35 -8.49
C ASP A 63 -7.32 5.57 -7.58
N SER A 64 -6.88 5.51 -6.33
CA SER A 64 -6.91 6.65 -5.42
C SER A 64 -5.76 7.62 -5.63
N ARG A 65 -6.10 8.75 -6.27
CA ARG A 65 -5.21 9.91 -6.32
C ARG A 65 -4.85 10.43 -4.92
N ALA A 66 -5.78 10.38 -3.97
CA ALA A 66 -5.55 10.88 -2.62
C ALA A 66 -4.54 10.01 -1.86
N GLY A 67 -4.69 8.68 -1.93
CA GLY A 67 -3.76 7.72 -1.33
C GLY A 67 -2.35 7.85 -1.91
N LEU A 68 -2.23 7.91 -3.24
CA LEU A 68 -0.94 8.12 -3.90
C LEU A 68 -0.27 9.43 -3.49
N LEU A 69 -1.01 10.54 -3.45
CA LEU A 69 -0.46 11.83 -3.02
C LEU A 69 -0.09 11.84 -1.54
N ALA A 70 -0.84 11.16 -0.68
CA ALA A 70 -0.54 11.07 0.74
C ALA A 70 0.81 10.37 0.98
N ILE A 71 1.11 9.36 0.19
CA ILE A 71 2.33 8.56 0.34
C ILE A 71 3.52 9.19 -0.38
N VAL A 72 3.35 9.72 -1.59
CA VAL A 72 4.47 10.26 -2.40
C VAL A 72 4.83 11.70 -2.02
N SER A 73 3.93 12.46 -1.40
CA SER A 73 4.20 13.86 -1.03
C SER A 73 5.21 13.97 0.14
N ASN A 74 6.09 14.97 0.10
CA ASN A 74 6.97 15.33 1.22
C ASN A 74 6.26 16.16 2.31
N ASN A 75 4.96 16.40 2.20
CA ASN A 75 4.19 17.12 3.21
C ASN A 75 4.13 16.33 4.52
N ASN A 76 3.96 17.05 5.65
CA ASN A 76 3.80 16.44 6.97
C ASN A 76 2.73 15.32 6.92
N PRO A 77 3.10 14.07 7.25
CA PRO A 77 2.19 12.95 7.19
C PRO A 77 1.09 13.12 8.25
N LYS A 78 -0.13 12.76 7.88
CA LYS A 78 -1.31 12.95 8.73
C LYS A 78 -1.48 11.84 9.75
N THR A 79 -0.93 10.66 9.50
CA THR A 79 -1.08 9.46 10.34
C THR A 79 0.22 8.65 10.37
N GLN A 80 0.37 7.76 11.37
CA GLN A 80 1.50 6.85 11.49
C GLN A 80 1.56 5.86 10.31
N ASP A 81 0.42 5.40 9.81
CA ASP A 81 0.37 4.46 8.67
C ASP A 81 1.00 5.08 7.42
N ILE A 82 0.78 6.38 7.17
CA ILE A 82 1.42 7.10 6.06
C ILE A 82 2.94 7.18 6.26
N LEU A 83 3.41 7.40 7.50
CA LEU A 83 4.84 7.39 7.82
C LEU A 83 5.46 6.02 7.54
N ASP A 84 4.81 4.94 7.98
CA ASP A 84 5.29 3.58 7.81
C ASP A 84 5.33 3.20 6.32
N CYS A 85 4.28 3.52 5.57
CA CYS A 85 4.22 3.40 4.12
C CYS A 85 5.42 4.11 3.42
N ARG A 86 5.70 5.35 3.81
CA ARG A 86 6.83 6.13 3.25
C ARG A 86 8.17 5.50 3.59
N TYR A 87 8.35 5.06 4.83
CA TYR A 87 9.56 4.38 5.27
C TYR A 87 9.84 3.12 4.45
N HIS A 88 8.80 2.32 4.16
CA HIS A 88 8.93 1.16 3.30
C HIS A 88 9.40 1.58 1.89
N LEU A 89 8.77 2.60 1.28
CA LEU A 89 9.15 3.12 -0.05
C LEU A 89 10.58 3.67 -0.12
N GLU A 90 11.03 4.39 0.90
CA GLU A 90 12.42 4.88 0.96
C GLU A 90 13.39 3.71 1.05
N THR A 91 13.08 2.70 1.87
CA THR A 91 13.86 1.47 1.97
C THR A 91 13.96 0.76 0.61
N TRP A 92 12.87 0.74 -0.18
CA TRP A 92 12.89 0.24 -1.57
C TRP A 92 13.84 1.02 -2.49
N HIS A 93 13.90 2.35 -2.36
CA HIS A 93 14.82 3.18 -3.13
C HIS A 93 16.28 2.88 -2.81
N HIS A 94 16.60 2.52 -1.57
CA HIS A 94 17.94 2.15 -1.15
C HIS A 94 18.33 0.72 -1.58
N LEU A 95 17.40 -0.23 -1.51
CA LEU A 95 17.66 -1.63 -1.88
C LEU A 95 17.94 -1.83 -3.39
N LYS A 96 17.43 -0.96 -4.26
CA LYS A 96 17.72 -1.01 -5.71
C LYS A 96 19.05 -0.38 -6.13
N LYS A 97 19.81 0.22 -5.21
CA LYS A 97 21.15 0.79 -5.48
C LYS A 97 22.30 -0.18 -5.18
N LEU A 98 22.00 -1.37 -4.66
CA LEU A 98 22.94 -2.49 -4.49
C LEU A 98 22.88 -3.39 -5.73
#